data_AF-A0A7U9X4S2-F1
#
_entry.id   AF-A0A7U9X4S2-F1
#
_cell.length_a   1.000
_cell.length_b   1.000
_cell.length_c   1.000
_cell.angle_alpha   90.00
_cell.angle_beta   90.00
_cell.angle_gamma   90.00
#
_symmetry.space_group_name_H-M   'P 1'
#
loop_
_entity.id
_entity.type
_entity.pdbx_description
1 polymer ?
#
loop_
_entity_poly.entity_id
_entity_poly.type
_entity_poly.pdbx_seq_one_letter_code
_entity_poly.pdbx_strand_id
1 'polypeptide(L)'
;MLHRHLIPMEAKAFAVGLRVEHLQENISRSQYKEAAALLPPASYKVTAKGMDNRGVYSFCMCPGGYVVNASSEHKRLAVNGMSNYKRDSANANSAIIVSVTPADFGKEGPLAGVEFQRSLETRAYQLGNGAIPQQLYGDFKRERISTSYGSVSSVTCGNTQFAPLHRLFAPSVTISIISAMEQFAKKISGFDSDDAVFSGVESRTSSPVRICRNDDFQSSVTGIYPCGEGAGYAGGIMSAAMDGIKTAEAVAGRYY
;
A
#
# COMPACT_ATOMS: atom_id res chain seq x y z
N MET A 1 -8.43 20.99 -8.96
CA MET A 1 -9.69 21.73 -9.19
C MET A 1 -10.22 22.29 -7.88
N LEU A 2 -10.50 21.46 -6.86
CA LEU A 2 -11.03 21.89 -5.55
C LEU A 2 -10.16 22.95 -4.85
N HIS A 3 -8.83 22.76 -4.82
CA HIS A 3 -7.91 23.71 -4.21
C HIS A 3 -7.98 25.12 -4.83
N ARG A 4 -8.19 25.18 -6.16
CA ARG A 4 -8.33 26.47 -6.87
C ARG A 4 -9.65 27.17 -6.55
N HIS A 5 -10.66 26.43 -6.13
CA HIS A 5 -11.96 26.97 -5.71
C HIS A 5 -12.04 27.14 -4.18
N LEU A 6 -10.89 27.09 -3.48
CA LEU A 6 -10.79 27.35 -2.05
C LEU A 6 -11.68 26.45 -1.18
N ILE A 7 -11.97 25.23 -1.64
CA ILE A 7 -12.60 24.22 -0.78
C ILE A 7 -11.61 23.86 0.34
N PRO A 8 -11.98 23.97 1.63
CA PRO A 8 -11.06 23.72 2.74
C PRO A 8 -10.51 22.29 2.71
N MET A 9 -9.19 22.20 2.78
CA MET A 9 -8.47 20.94 2.76
C MET A 9 -7.23 21.02 3.63
N GLU A 10 -6.82 19.87 4.14
CA GLU A 10 -5.61 19.70 4.94
C GLU A 10 -4.78 18.54 4.42
N ALA A 11 -3.45 18.65 4.55
CA ALA A 11 -2.56 17.54 4.26
C ALA A 11 -2.76 16.44 5.32
N LYS A 12 -2.95 15.20 4.89
CA LYS A 12 -3.22 14.07 5.77
C LYS A 12 -2.08 13.07 5.70
N ALA A 13 -1.66 12.56 6.86
CA ALA A 13 -0.72 11.44 6.92
C ALA A 13 -1.29 10.18 6.27
N PHE A 14 -0.42 9.38 5.66
CA PHE A 14 -0.73 8.09 5.04
C PHE A 14 0.48 7.16 5.16
N ALA A 15 0.48 6.04 4.43
CA ALA A 15 1.60 5.11 4.44
C ALA A 15 2.02 4.72 3.02
N VAL A 16 3.31 4.44 2.85
CA VAL A 16 3.90 4.04 1.56
C VAL A 16 4.82 2.84 1.74
N GLY A 17 5.00 2.05 0.69
CA GLY A 17 5.90 0.90 0.75
C GLY A 17 5.90 0.07 -0.52
N LEU A 18 6.19 -1.22 -0.38
CA LEU A 18 6.32 -2.17 -1.49
C LEU A 18 5.31 -3.30 -1.30
N ARG A 19 4.88 -3.94 -2.39
CA ARG A 19 4.23 -5.26 -2.30
C ARG A 19 5.29 -6.32 -2.09
N VAL A 20 5.05 -7.24 -1.16
CA VAL A 20 5.87 -8.44 -0.96
C VAL A 20 5.08 -9.68 -1.34
N GLU A 21 5.74 -10.63 -1.99
CA GLU A 21 5.21 -11.94 -2.32
C GLU A 21 6.01 -13.06 -1.64
N HIS A 22 5.28 -14.04 -1.11
CA HIS A 22 5.80 -15.30 -0.60
C HIS A 22 4.95 -16.44 -1.15
N LEU A 23 5.49 -17.66 -1.21
CA LEU A 23 4.66 -18.82 -1.52
C LEU A 23 3.52 -18.92 -0.50
N GLN A 24 2.28 -19.04 -1.00
CA GLN A 24 1.10 -19.16 -0.16
C GLN A 24 1.20 -20.39 0.75
N GLU A 25 1.80 -21.47 0.24
CA GLU A 25 2.04 -22.69 1.01
C GLU A 25 2.92 -22.43 2.24
N ASN A 26 4.00 -21.66 2.10
CA ASN A 26 4.90 -21.35 3.22
C ASN A 26 4.18 -20.52 4.30
N ILE A 27 3.38 -19.54 3.88
CA ILE A 27 2.53 -18.77 4.80
C ILE A 27 1.54 -19.68 5.50
N SER A 28 0.83 -20.55 4.76
CA SER A 28 -0.14 -21.48 5.33
C SER A 28 0.49 -22.45 6.31
N ARG A 29 1.65 -23.02 5.99
CA ARG A 29 2.41 -23.89 6.92
C ARG A 29 2.85 -23.13 8.16
N SER A 30 3.31 -21.88 8.04
CA SER A 30 3.70 -21.09 9.20
C SER A 30 2.51 -20.74 10.09
N GLN A 31 1.31 -20.51 9.54
CA GLN A 31 0.12 -20.14 10.33
C GLN A 31 -0.60 -21.35 10.92
N TYR A 32 -0.73 -22.43 10.16
CA TYR A 32 -1.58 -23.57 10.48
C TYR A 32 -0.82 -24.86 10.79
N LYS A 33 0.49 -24.90 10.57
CA LYS A 33 1.33 -26.10 10.77
C LYS A 33 0.76 -27.29 9.98
N GLU A 34 0.61 -28.45 10.61
CA GLU A 34 0.07 -29.67 9.99
C GLU A 34 -1.34 -29.52 9.42
N ALA A 35 -2.13 -28.56 9.90
CA ALA A 35 -3.49 -28.31 9.41
C ALA A 35 -3.53 -27.49 8.11
N ALA A 36 -2.38 -27.06 7.57
CA ALA A 36 -2.33 -26.20 6.38
C ALA A 36 -3.00 -26.80 5.13
N ALA A 37 -2.99 -28.13 4.99
CA ALA A 37 -3.64 -28.83 3.88
C ALA A 37 -5.17 -28.89 3.99
N LEU A 38 -5.73 -28.64 5.19
CA LEU A 38 -7.16 -28.78 5.47
C LEU A 38 -7.88 -27.44 5.57
N LEU A 39 -7.14 -26.34 5.71
CA LEU A 39 -7.68 -25.00 5.92
C LEU A 39 -7.55 -24.15 4.65
N PRO A 40 -8.40 -23.11 4.49
CA PRO A 40 -8.28 -22.17 3.39
C PRO A 40 -6.89 -21.50 3.35
N PRO A 41 -6.48 -20.91 2.21
CA PRO A 41 -5.26 -20.12 2.09
C PRO A 41 -5.10 -19.10 3.24
N ALA A 42 -4.02 -19.24 4.00
CA ALA A 42 -3.84 -18.49 5.23
C ALA A 42 -3.64 -16.99 4.97
N SER A 43 -4.22 -16.20 5.86
CA SER A 43 -4.05 -14.77 5.97
C SER A 43 -3.08 -14.39 7.09
N TYR A 44 -2.43 -13.23 6.99
CA TYR A 44 -1.69 -12.65 8.11
C TYR A 44 -1.94 -11.16 8.29
N LYS A 45 -1.61 -10.67 9.49
CA LYS A 45 -1.48 -9.26 9.82
C LYS A 45 -0.30 -9.08 10.76
N VAL A 46 0.70 -8.31 10.33
CA VAL A 46 1.92 -8.06 11.09
C VAL A 46 2.18 -6.57 11.24
N THR A 47 2.73 -6.21 12.38
CA THR A 47 3.13 -4.84 12.73
C THR A 47 4.48 -4.88 13.44
N ALA A 48 5.28 -3.84 13.20
CA ALA A 48 6.63 -3.66 13.71
C ALA A 48 6.91 -2.15 13.85
N LYS A 49 8.03 -1.85 14.51
CA LYS A 49 8.56 -0.49 14.61
C LYS A 49 9.83 -0.40 13.79
N GLY A 50 9.85 0.55 12.86
CA GLY A 50 11.01 0.87 12.03
C GLY A 50 11.94 1.87 12.72
N MET A 51 12.74 2.55 11.90
CA MET A 51 13.56 3.68 12.33
C MET A 51 12.69 4.78 12.93
N ASP A 52 13.19 5.49 13.94
CA ASP A 52 12.50 6.56 14.66
C ASP A 52 11.11 6.16 15.19
N ASN A 53 10.93 4.88 15.55
CA ASN A 53 9.68 4.35 16.09
C ASN A 53 8.48 4.48 15.12
N ARG A 54 8.74 4.66 13.81
CA ARG A 54 7.71 4.69 12.77
C ARG A 54 7.01 3.34 12.69
N GLY A 55 5.68 3.36 12.56
CA GLY A 55 4.89 2.15 12.36
C GLY A 55 5.16 1.54 10.98
N VAL A 56 5.52 0.25 10.95
CA VAL A 56 5.61 -0.55 9.72
C VAL A 56 4.66 -1.73 9.85
N TYR A 57 3.84 -1.97 8.84
CA TYR A 57 2.80 -2.99 8.93
C TYR A 57 2.42 -3.56 7.57
N SER A 58 1.88 -4.79 7.59
CA SER A 58 1.25 -5.40 6.42
C SER A 58 -0.12 -4.79 6.18
N PHE A 59 -0.44 -4.47 4.93
CA PHE A 59 -1.71 -3.90 4.50
C PHE A 59 -2.25 -4.61 3.26
N CYS A 60 -3.59 -4.68 3.18
CA CYS A 60 -4.32 -5.31 2.08
C CYS A 60 -3.71 -6.67 1.69
N MET A 61 -3.52 -7.55 2.69
CA MET A 61 -2.98 -8.88 2.48
C MET A 61 -3.99 -9.73 1.69
N CYS A 62 -3.49 -10.38 0.64
CA CYS A 62 -4.22 -11.11 -0.38
C CYS A 62 -3.73 -12.56 -0.43
N PRO A 63 -4.41 -13.51 0.24
CA PRO A 63 -4.06 -14.92 0.16
C PRO A 63 -4.29 -15.46 -1.26
N GLY A 64 -3.35 -16.25 -1.78
CA GLY A 64 -3.37 -16.86 -3.12
C GLY A 64 -3.78 -15.84 -4.19
N GLY A 65 -3.14 -14.68 -4.14
CA GLY A 65 -3.51 -13.48 -4.87
C GLY A 65 -2.49 -13.09 -5.94
N TYR A 66 -2.67 -11.87 -6.44
CA TYR A 66 -1.85 -11.29 -7.49
C TYR A 66 -1.44 -9.88 -7.06
N VAL A 67 -0.20 -9.51 -7.35
CA VAL A 67 0.16 -8.09 -7.41
C VAL A 67 -0.39 -7.53 -8.73
N VAL A 68 -0.95 -6.33 -8.71
CA VAL A 68 -1.58 -5.72 -9.90
C VAL A 68 -1.04 -4.33 -10.16
N ASN A 69 -0.94 -3.97 -11.44
CA ASN A 69 -0.73 -2.58 -11.83
C ASN A 69 -1.97 -1.75 -11.50
N ALA A 70 -1.83 -0.78 -10.59
CA ALA A 70 -2.91 0.11 -10.13
C ALA A 70 -2.71 1.56 -10.62
N SER A 71 -1.89 1.76 -11.64
CA SER A 71 -1.54 3.08 -12.16
C SER A 71 -2.73 3.72 -12.87
N SER A 72 -3.01 4.96 -12.55
CA SER A 72 -4.09 5.75 -13.19
C SER A 72 -3.59 7.05 -13.82
N GLU A 73 -2.27 7.27 -13.84
CA GLU A 73 -1.65 8.46 -14.41
C GLU A 73 -0.53 8.05 -15.37
N HIS A 74 -0.43 8.73 -16.51
CA HIS A 74 0.60 8.46 -17.51
C HIS A 74 2.01 8.69 -16.94
N LYS A 75 2.97 7.84 -17.30
CA LYS A 75 4.38 7.86 -16.82
C LYS A 75 4.51 7.81 -15.29
N ARG A 76 3.56 7.17 -14.63
CA ARG A 76 3.56 6.91 -13.18
C ARG A 76 3.20 5.46 -12.95
N LEU A 77 3.84 4.86 -11.95
CA LEU A 77 3.64 3.46 -11.61
C LEU A 77 3.23 3.32 -10.16
N ALA A 78 2.07 2.69 -9.92
CA ALA A 78 1.61 2.26 -8.61
C ALA A 78 1.16 0.81 -8.70
N VAL A 79 1.31 0.05 -7.62
CA VAL A 79 0.79 -1.31 -7.50
C VAL A 79 -0.25 -1.41 -6.39
N ASN A 80 -1.01 -2.50 -6.42
CA ASN A 80 -1.88 -2.96 -5.34
C ASN A 80 -1.93 -4.50 -5.36
N GLY A 81 -2.80 -5.10 -4.56
CA GLY A 81 -3.04 -6.54 -4.54
C GLY A 81 -4.52 -6.88 -4.74
N MET A 82 -4.76 -8.07 -5.27
CA MET A 82 -6.08 -8.67 -5.32
C MET A 82 -6.01 -10.18 -5.09
N SER A 83 -7.15 -10.79 -4.82
CA SER A 83 -7.33 -12.24 -4.94
C SER A 83 -8.65 -12.53 -5.63
N ASN A 84 -8.68 -13.60 -6.43
CA ASN A 84 -9.94 -14.20 -6.86
C ASN A 84 -10.64 -14.86 -5.67
N TYR A 85 -11.94 -15.13 -5.80
CA TYR A 85 -12.71 -15.81 -4.76
C TYR A 85 -12.06 -17.12 -4.27
N LYS A 86 -11.51 -17.92 -5.21
CA LYS A 86 -10.85 -19.19 -4.93
C LYS A 86 -9.54 -19.06 -4.16
N ARG A 87 -8.84 -17.91 -4.25
CA ARG A 87 -7.53 -17.66 -3.60
C ARG A 87 -6.52 -18.77 -3.89
N ASP A 88 -6.47 -19.22 -5.14
CA ASP A 88 -5.74 -20.41 -5.58
C ASP A 88 -4.47 -20.10 -6.40
N SER A 89 -4.00 -18.85 -6.39
CA SER A 89 -2.68 -18.53 -6.93
C SER A 89 -1.55 -19.08 -6.04
N ALA A 90 -0.35 -19.21 -6.61
CA ALA A 90 0.82 -19.71 -5.89
C ALA A 90 1.28 -18.81 -4.73
N ASN A 91 1.00 -17.50 -4.78
CA ASN A 91 1.60 -16.53 -3.87
C ASN A 91 0.58 -15.87 -2.94
N ALA A 92 0.97 -15.73 -1.67
CA ALA A 92 0.41 -14.72 -0.78
C ALA A 92 1.12 -13.40 -1.06
N ASN A 93 0.38 -12.28 -1.08
CA ASN A 93 1.01 -10.97 -1.15
C ASN A 93 0.39 -9.96 -0.20
N SER A 94 1.18 -9.00 0.29
CA SER A 94 0.69 -7.85 1.06
C SER A 94 1.56 -6.64 0.81
N ALA A 95 1.03 -5.45 1.03
CA ALA A 95 1.85 -4.24 1.06
C ALA A 95 2.56 -4.15 2.41
N ILE A 96 3.88 -3.99 2.42
CA ILE A 96 4.66 -3.67 3.62
C ILE A 96 4.92 -2.18 3.61
N ILE A 97 4.16 -1.45 4.43
CA ILE A 97 4.05 0.00 4.35
C ILE A 97 4.49 0.68 5.64
N VAL A 98 5.10 1.85 5.49
CA VAL A 98 5.62 2.72 6.55
C VAL A 98 4.81 4.00 6.58
N SER A 99 4.42 4.43 7.78
CA SER A 99 3.73 5.72 7.95
C SER A 99 4.61 6.91 7.55
N VAL A 100 4.02 7.83 6.78
CA VAL A 100 4.59 9.12 6.38
C VAL A 100 3.64 10.26 6.76
N THR A 101 4.22 11.37 7.14
CA THR A 101 3.54 12.57 7.66
C THR A 101 3.82 13.77 6.75
N PRO A 102 3.10 14.90 6.91
CA PRO A 102 3.39 16.12 6.17
C PRO A 102 4.86 16.57 6.20
N ALA A 103 5.58 16.28 7.29
CA ALA A 103 7.01 16.56 7.41
C ALA A 103 7.88 15.77 6.41
N ASP A 104 7.39 14.64 5.89
CA ASP A 104 8.10 13.79 4.93
C ASP A 104 7.88 14.22 3.48
N PHE A 105 6.87 15.05 3.19
CA PHE A 105 6.43 15.30 1.81
C PHE A 105 7.36 16.23 1.03
N GLY A 106 8.22 16.99 1.72
CA GLY A 106 9.16 17.94 1.12
C GLY A 106 8.50 19.17 0.47
N LYS A 107 7.17 19.31 0.59
CA LYS A 107 6.39 20.46 0.15
C LYS A 107 5.36 20.80 1.22
N GLU A 108 4.88 22.04 1.19
CA GLU A 108 3.80 22.51 2.07
C GLU A 108 2.46 22.57 1.35
N GLY A 109 1.40 22.75 2.13
CA GLY A 109 0.04 22.91 1.64
C GLY A 109 -0.74 21.59 1.52
N PRO A 110 -2.07 21.68 1.30
CA PRO A 110 -2.97 20.54 1.40
C PRO A 110 -2.74 19.45 0.35
N LEU A 111 -2.09 19.78 -0.78
CA LEU A 111 -1.80 18.84 -1.86
C LEU A 111 -0.37 18.27 -1.80
N ALA A 112 0.43 18.61 -0.78
CA ALA A 112 1.80 18.14 -0.65
C ALA A 112 1.92 16.61 -0.69
N GLY A 113 0.99 15.89 -0.05
CA GLY A 113 0.97 14.43 -0.06
C GLY A 113 0.66 13.84 -1.45
N VAL A 114 -0.18 14.51 -2.26
CA VAL A 114 -0.47 14.09 -3.65
C VAL A 114 0.80 14.22 -4.51
N GLU A 115 1.54 15.31 -4.33
CA GLU A 115 2.81 15.54 -5.02
C GLU A 115 3.88 14.53 -4.59
N PHE A 116 3.90 14.16 -3.31
CA PHE A 116 4.77 13.11 -2.78
C PHE A 116 4.43 11.73 -3.37
N GLN A 117 3.15 11.36 -3.47
CA GLN A 117 2.75 10.12 -4.15
C GLN A 117 3.22 10.11 -5.60
N ARG A 118 2.98 11.20 -6.34
CA ARG A 118 3.38 11.32 -7.74
C ARG A 118 4.88 11.24 -7.94
N SER A 119 5.67 11.79 -7.02
CA SER A 119 7.14 11.72 -7.13
C SER A 119 7.63 10.28 -6.97
N LEU A 120 7.09 9.54 -5.99
CA LEU A 120 7.38 8.11 -5.80
C LEU A 120 6.95 7.28 -7.00
N GLU A 121 5.74 7.51 -7.52
CA GLU A 121 5.21 6.77 -8.68
C GLU A 121 5.98 7.07 -9.97
N THR A 122 6.44 8.31 -10.16
CA THR A 122 7.30 8.69 -11.28
C THR A 122 8.65 7.99 -11.18
N ARG A 123 9.22 7.94 -9.97
CA ARG A 123 10.49 7.24 -9.72
C ARG A 123 10.35 5.73 -9.95
N ALA A 124 9.28 5.11 -9.47
CA ALA A 124 9.01 3.69 -9.72
C ALA A 124 8.87 3.40 -11.21
N TYR A 125 8.16 4.25 -11.96
CA TYR A 125 8.04 4.14 -13.42
C TYR A 125 9.41 4.21 -14.11
N GLN A 126 10.27 5.14 -13.69
CA GLN A 126 11.62 5.30 -14.24
C GLN A 126 12.52 4.10 -13.94
N LEU A 127 12.52 3.60 -12.70
CA LEU A 127 13.27 2.41 -12.30
C LEU A 127 12.84 1.17 -13.10
N GLY A 128 11.53 1.07 -13.36
CA GLY A 128 10.93 -0.04 -14.11
C GLY A 128 10.87 0.16 -15.62
N ASN A 129 11.36 1.29 -16.16
CA ASN A 129 11.19 1.67 -17.57
C ASN A 129 9.74 1.46 -18.09
N GLY A 130 8.76 1.78 -17.25
CA GLY A 130 7.32 1.57 -17.51
C GLY A 130 6.76 0.19 -17.13
N ALA A 131 7.60 -0.82 -16.91
CA ALA A 131 7.21 -2.08 -16.28
C ALA A 131 7.24 -1.97 -14.74
N ILE A 132 6.58 -2.88 -14.03
CA ILE A 132 6.61 -2.96 -12.57
C ILE A 132 8.03 -3.37 -12.14
N PRO A 133 8.77 -2.50 -11.42
CA PRO A 133 10.09 -2.84 -10.92
C PRO A 133 9.96 -3.90 -9.82
N GLN A 134 10.80 -4.92 -9.89
CA GLN A 134 10.86 -6.01 -8.92
C GLN A 134 12.29 -6.22 -8.41
N GLN A 135 12.41 -6.70 -7.17
CA GLN A 135 13.69 -7.02 -6.55
C GLN A 135 13.47 -8.08 -5.48
N LEU A 136 14.33 -9.10 -5.43
CA LEU A 136 14.32 -10.07 -4.34
C LEU A 136 14.73 -9.39 -3.03
N TYR A 137 14.16 -9.80 -1.90
CA TYR A 137 14.40 -9.19 -0.60
C TYR A 137 15.88 -9.25 -0.20
N GLY A 138 16.54 -10.38 -0.44
CA GLY A 138 17.97 -10.53 -0.13
C GLY A 138 18.83 -9.55 -0.92
N ASP A 139 18.50 -9.33 -2.18
CA ASP A 139 19.16 -8.36 -3.06
C ASP A 139 18.80 -6.91 -2.73
N PHE A 140 17.56 -6.66 -2.30
CA PHE A 140 17.11 -5.37 -1.76
C PHE A 140 17.95 -4.95 -0.55
N LYS A 141 18.14 -5.87 0.40
CA LYS A 141 18.97 -5.67 1.60
C LYS A 141 20.45 -5.45 1.28
N ARG A 142 20.96 -6.08 0.20
CA ARG A 142 22.36 -5.97 -0.26
C ARG A 142 22.59 -4.87 -1.29
N GLU A 143 21.56 -4.11 -1.65
CA GLU A 143 21.62 -3.05 -2.67
C GLU A 143 22.07 -3.54 -4.06
N ARG A 144 21.66 -4.76 -4.45
CA ARG A 144 22.00 -5.39 -5.75
C ARG A 144 20.76 -5.58 -6.61
N ILE A 145 20.88 -5.47 -7.93
CA ILE A 145 19.76 -5.79 -8.82
C ILE A 145 19.66 -7.31 -8.95
N SER A 146 18.46 -7.86 -8.76
CA SER A 146 18.21 -9.28 -8.96
C SER A 146 18.32 -9.66 -10.44
N THR A 147 18.80 -10.86 -10.72
CA THR A 147 19.02 -11.36 -12.10
C THR A 147 18.05 -12.46 -12.49
N SER A 148 17.47 -13.14 -11.50
CA SER A 148 16.50 -14.22 -11.68
C SER A 148 15.69 -14.37 -10.39
N TYR A 149 14.54 -15.04 -10.45
CA TYR A 149 13.80 -15.45 -9.25
C TYR A 149 14.48 -16.65 -8.60
N GLY A 150 14.36 -16.73 -7.27
CA GLY A 150 14.72 -17.93 -6.50
C GLY A 150 13.55 -18.90 -6.39
N SER A 151 13.33 -19.41 -5.18
CA SER A 151 12.20 -20.31 -4.87
C SER A 151 10.81 -19.69 -5.02
N VAL A 152 10.70 -18.35 -5.00
CA VAL A 152 9.44 -17.62 -5.20
C VAL A 152 9.48 -16.93 -6.56
N SER A 153 8.65 -17.41 -7.49
CA SER A 153 8.38 -16.69 -8.75
C SER A 153 7.26 -15.67 -8.54
N SER A 154 7.32 -14.52 -9.21
CA SER A 154 6.27 -13.50 -9.07
C SER A 154 4.95 -13.92 -9.73
N VAL A 155 3.85 -13.60 -9.06
CA VAL A 155 2.47 -13.71 -9.56
C VAL A 155 1.91 -12.29 -9.70
N THR A 156 2.26 -11.63 -10.80
CA THR A 156 1.91 -10.22 -11.07
C THR A 156 1.10 -10.06 -12.36
N CYS A 157 0.04 -9.27 -12.31
CA CYS A 157 -0.72 -8.84 -13.48
C CYS A 157 -0.15 -7.52 -14.02
N GLY A 158 0.70 -7.64 -15.03
CA GLY A 158 1.36 -6.52 -15.71
C GLY A 158 2.79 -6.91 -16.13
N ASN A 159 3.39 -6.12 -17.01
CA ASN A 159 4.79 -6.32 -17.36
C ASN A 159 5.66 -6.02 -16.14
N THR A 160 6.65 -6.88 -15.87
CA THR A 160 7.60 -6.71 -14.78
C THR A 160 9.04 -6.69 -15.30
N GLN A 161 9.94 -6.10 -14.52
CA GLN A 161 11.38 -6.22 -14.75
C GLN A 161 12.14 -6.12 -13.44
N PHE A 162 13.30 -6.75 -13.34
CA PHE A 162 14.19 -6.53 -12.21
C PHE A 162 14.79 -5.13 -12.24
N ALA A 163 14.76 -4.44 -11.09
CA ALA A 163 15.18 -3.06 -10.96
C ALA A 163 15.62 -2.75 -9.51
N PRO A 164 16.40 -1.68 -9.27
CA PRO A 164 16.92 -1.37 -7.94
C PRO A 164 15.86 -0.67 -7.06
N LEU A 165 14.84 -1.42 -6.61
CA LEU A 165 13.79 -0.94 -5.69
C LEU A 165 14.33 -0.37 -4.38
N HIS A 166 15.48 -0.85 -3.89
CA HIS A 166 16.17 -0.29 -2.71
C HIS A 166 16.47 1.22 -2.84
N ARG A 167 16.52 1.73 -4.07
CA ARG A 167 16.71 3.15 -4.35
C ARG A 167 15.40 3.93 -4.37
N LEU A 168 14.23 3.31 -4.30
CA LEU A 168 12.95 4.01 -4.52
C LEU A 168 12.65 5.05 -3.44
N PHE A 169 12.85 4.71 -2.17
CA PHE A 169 12.50 5.58 -1.04
C PHE A 169 13.71 6.34 -0.47
N ALA A 170 13.43 7.26 0.45
CA ALA A 170 14.46 7.78 1.34
C ALA A 170 15.04 6.65 2.21
N PRO A 171 16.31 6.73 2.63
CA PRO A 171 16.95 5.69 3.43
C PRO A 171 16.17 5.31 4.70
N SER A 172 15.53 6.27 5.36
CA SER A 172 14.72 6.02 6.57
C SER A 172 13.56 5.04 6.34
N VAL A 173 12.90 5.11 5.19
CA VAL A 173 11.80 4.20 4.81
C VAL A 173 12.38 2.83 4.43
N THR A 174 13.43 2.78 3.62
CA THR A 174 14.09 1.53 3.21
C THR A 174 14.59 0.75 4.42
N ILE A 175 15.30 1.39 5.35
CA ILE A 175 15.81 0.77 6.58
C ILE A 175 14.65 0.30 7.47
N SER A 176 13.56 1.08 7.55
CA SER A 176 12.37 0.68 8.30
C SER A 176 11.71 -0.57 7.75
N ILE A 177 11.61 -0.70 6.41
CA ILE A 177 11.06 -1.90 5.76
C ILE A 177 11.95 -3.11 6.05
N ILE A 178 13.27 -2.99 5.88
CA ILE A 178 14.22 -4.09 6.18
C ILE A 178 14.09 -4.52 7.63
N SER A 179 14.17 -3.58 8.57
CA SER A 179 14.02 -3.87 10.01
C SER A 179 12.69 -4.55 10.33
N ALA A 180 11.60 -4.16 9.67
CA ALA A 180 10.30 -4.76 9.87
C ALA A 180 10.21 -6.19 9.32
N MET A 181 10.78 -6.47 8.14
CA MET A 181 10.83 -7.82 7.57
C MET A 181 11.49 -8.81 8.53
N GLU A 182 12.65 -8.45 9.08
CA GLU A 182 13.38 -9.29 10.06
C GLU A 182 12.59 -9.46 11.37
N GLN A 183 11.80 -8.45 11.78
CA GLN A 183 10.90 -8.57 12.92
C GLN A 183 9.68 -9.45 12.60
N PHE A 184 9.17 -9.41 11.38
CA PHE A 184 8.05 -10.25 10.94
C PHE A 184 8.44 -11.72 10.85
N ALA A 185 9.69 -12.02 10.51
CA ALA A 185 10.24 -13.38 10.50
C ALA A 185 10.15 -14.09 11.86
N LYS A 186 10.17 -13.32 12.97
CA LYS A 186 9.96 -13.83 14.34
C LYS A 186 8.52 -14.27 14.60
N LYS A 187 7.57 -13.80 13.78
CA LYS A 187 6.13 -14.10 13.88
C LYS A 187 5.68 -15.09 12.82
N ILE A 188 6.27 -15.02 11.62
CA ILE A 188 5.97 -15.87 10.47
C ILE A 188 7.29 -16.40 9.94
N SER A 189 7.50 -17.70 10.06
CA SER A 189 8.79 -18.31 9.67
C SER A 189 9.05 -18.10 8.18
N GLY A 190 10.25 -17.63 7.83
CA GLY A 190 10.66 -17.39 6.44
C GLY A 190 10.08 -16.12 5.81
N PHE A 191 9.46 -15.23 6.58
CA PHE A 191 8.94 -13.96 6.04
C PHE A 191 10.05 -13.06 5.47
N ASP A 192 11.26 -13.16 6.00
CA ASP A 192 12.48 -12.48 5.56
C ASP A 192 13.33 -13.33 4.61
N SER A 193 12.75 -14.35 3.96
CA SER A 193 13.46 -15.15 2.95
C SER A 193 14.08 -14.25 1.90
N ASP A 194 15.35 -14.51 1.57
CA ASP A 194 16.08 -13.77 0.53
C ASP A 194 15.35 -13.81 -0.82
N ASP A 195 14.58 -14.86 -1.08
CA ASP A 195 13.83 -15.09 -2.32
C ASP A 195 12.45 -14.41 -2.33
N ALA A 196 12.01 -13.78 -1.23
CA ALA A 196 10.75 -13.04 -1.22
C ALA A 196 10.79 -11.90 -2.26
N VAL A 197 9.73 -11.72 -3.04
CA VAL A 197 9.73 -10.76 -4.15
C VAL A 197 9.12 -9.44 -3.70
N PHE A 198 9.89 -8.36 -3.78
CA PHE A 198 9.32 -7.01 -3.71
C PHE A 198 8.92 -6.50 -5.10
N SER A 199 7.78 -5.81 -5.15
CA SER A 199 7.16 -5.31 -6.37
C SER A 199 6.63 -3.88 -6.21
N GLY A 200 7.00 -3.01 -7.17
CA GLY A 200 6.39 -1.69 -7.38
C GLY A 200 6.38 -0.75 -6.18
N VAL A 201 5.55 0.30 -6.23
CA VAL A 201 5.28 1.17 -5.08
C VAL A 201 3.80 1.10 -4.69
N GLU A 202 3.54 0.83 -3.41
CA GLU A 202 2.21 0.97 -2.80
C GLU A 202 2.12 2.40 -2.22
N SER A 203 1.75 3.37 -3.05
CA SER A 203 1.70 4.80 -2.70
C SER A 203 0.33 5.28 -2.20
N ARG A 204 -0.74 4.51 -2.48
CA ARG A 204 -2.15 4.94 -2.38
C ARG A 204 -2.94 4.15 -1.34
N THR A 205 -2.39 4.07 -0.13
CA THR A 205 -2.97 3.28 0.98
C THR A 205 -4.15 3.95 1.68
N SER A 206 -4.21 5.28 1.63
CA SER A 206 -5.36 6.11 2.01
C SER A 206 -5.20 7.49 1.39
N SER A 207 -6.24 8.33 1.47
CA SER A 207 -6.16 9.68 0.90
C SER A 207 -5.06 10.52 1.59
N PRO A 208 -4.20 11.20 0.79
CA PRO A 208 -3.21 12.15 1.28
C PRO A 208 -3.82 13.52 1.64
N VAL A 209 -5.13 13.69 1.45
CA VAL A 209 -5.87 14.94 1.71
C VAL A 209 -7.08 14.65 2.59
N ARG A 210 -7.34 15.54 3.54
CA ARG A 210 -8.62 15.66 4.24
C ARG A 210 -9.39 16.80 3.59
N ILE A 211 -10.57 16.54 3.03
CA ILE A 211 -11.47 17.61 2.58
C ILE A 211 -12.40 17.93 3.74
N CYS A 212 -12.25 19.09 4.37
CA CYS A 212 -12.86 19.33 5.67
C CYS A 212 -14.39 19.45 5.57
N ARG A 213 -15.07 18.79 6.51
CA ARG A 213 -16.52 18.84 6.72
C ARG A 213 -16.84 18.88 8.21
N ASN A 214 -18.00 19.43 8.57
CA ASN A 214 -18.50 19.50 9.95
C ASN A 214 -19.27 18.22 10.35
N ASP A 215 -19.89 18.23 11.53
CA ASP A 215 -20.67 17.09 12.05
C ASP A 215 -21.96 16.82 11.24
N ASP A 216 -22.44 17.82 10.48
CA ASP A 216 -23.54 17.68 9.51
C ASP A 216 -23.06 17.13 8.14
N PHE A 217 -21.82 16.64 8.07
CA PHE A 217 -21.18 16.08 6.87
C PHE A 217 -20.96 17.09 5.74
N GLN A 218 -21.13 18.40 6.00
CA GLN A 218 -21.03 19.46 5.00
C GLN A 218 -19.71 20.23 5.12
N SER A 219 -19.13 20.61 3.98
CA SER A 219 -18.00 21.54 3.95
C SER A 219 -18.42 22.94 4.39
N SER A 220 -17.46 23.84 4.68
CA SER A 220 -17.80 25.25 4.94
C SER A 220 -18.44 25.93 3.73
N VAL A 221 -18.25 25.37 2.53
CA VAL A 221 -19.00 25.73 1.32
C VAL A 221 -20.30 24.92 1.31
N THR A 222 -21.42 25.59 1.58
CA THR A 222 -22.75 24.99 1.66
C THR A 222 -23.12 24.25 0.39
N GLY A 223 -23.77 23.09 0.54
CA GLY A 223 -24.17 22.20 -0.56
C GLY A 223 -23.09 21.19 -0.96
N ILE A 224 -21.88 21.27 -0.41
CA ILE A 224 -20.79 20.31 -0.68
C ILE A 224 -20.66 19.33 0.48
N TYR A 225 -20.71 18.03 0.19
CA TYR A 225 -20.62 16.94 1.17
C TYR A 225 -19.43 16.02 0.85
N PRO A 226 -18.23 16.31 1.38
CA PRO A 226 -17.08 15.43 1.20
C PRO A 226 -17.33 14.08 1.87
N CYS A 227 -17.17 12.97 1.15
CA CYS A 227 -17.40 11.63 1.69
C CYS A 227 -16.43 10.57 1.14
N GLY A 228 -16.39 9.44 1.83
CA GLY A 228 -15.59 8.27 1.47
C GLY A 228 -14.08 8.47 1.66
N GLU A 229 -13.32 7.56 1.05
CA GLU A 229 -11.86 7.53 1.20
C GLU A 229 -11.19 8.74 0.56
N GLY A 230 -11.67 9.19 -0.61
CA GLY A 230 -11.11 10.36 -1.31
C GLY A 230 -11.13 11.64 -0.47
N ALA A 231 -12.20 11.85 0.31
CA ALA A 231 -12.30 12.96 1.27
C ALA A 231 -11.51 12.72 2.58
N GLY A 232 -11.03 11.49 2.79
CA GLY A 232 -10.25 11.05 3.94
C GLY A 232 -11.07 10.36 5.04
N TYR A 233 -12.39 10.23 4.92
CA TYR A 233 -13.28 9.78 6.01
C TYR A 233 -13.50 8.26 6.07
N ALA A 234 -12.84 7.51 5.18
CA ALA A 234 -12.87 6.06 5.15
C ALA A 234 -11.50 5.49 4.73
N GLY A 235 -11.31 4.18 4.88
CA GLY A 235 -10.04 3.50 4.54
C GLY A 235 -10.25 2.07 4.01
N GLY A 236 -11.41 1.82 3.39
CA GLY A 236 -11.78 0.52 2.84
C GLY A 236 -13.26 0.46 2.47
N ILE A 237 -13.64 -0.56 1.69
CA ILE A 237 -14.96 -0.70 1.06
C ILE A 237 -16.11 -0.51 2.06
N MET A 238 -16.10 -1.25 3.17
CA MET A 238 -17.16 -1.18 4.18
C MET A 238 -17.25 0.20 4.83
N SER A 239 -16.13 0.77 5.26
CA SER A 239 -16.12 2.10 5.88
C SER A 239 -16.54 3.21 4.90
N ALA A 240 -16.20 3.09 3.61
CA ALA A 240 -16.60 4.05 2.60
C ALA A 240 -18.10 3.96 2.30
N ALA A 241 -18.66 2.75 2.25
CA ALA A 241 -20.10 2.55 2.11
C ALA A 241 -20.88 3.12 3.31
N MET A 242 -20.40 2.85 4.54
CA MET A 242 -21.01 3.42 5.75
C MET A 242 -20.94 4.96 5.78
N ASP A 243 -19.82 5.55 5.39
CA ASP A 243 -19.70 7.00 5.29
C ASP A 243 -20.63 7.59 4.21
N GLY A 244 -20.80 6.87 3.10
CA GLY A 244 -21.76 7.22 2.05
C GLY A 244 -23.20 7.22 2.54
N ILE A 245 -23.62 6.18 3.28
CA ILE A 245 -24.97 6.11 3.88
C ILE A 245 -25.21 7.28 4.83
N LYS A 246 -24.29 7.54 5.77
CA LYS A 246 -24.42 8.66 6.72
C LYS A 246 -24.47 10.02 6.02
N THR A 247 -23.65 10.19 4.98
CA THR A 247 -23.67 11.42 4.18
C THR A 247 -25.01 11.58 3.46
N ALA A 248 -25.57 10.49 2.91
CA ALA A 248 -26.88 10.53 2.28
C ALA A 248 -28.01 10.85 3.28
N GLU A 249 -27.98 10.29 4.48
CA GLU A 249 -28.91 10.61 5.57
C GLU A 249 -28.82 12.09 5.98
N ALA A 250 -27.61 12.65 6.09
CA ALA A 250 -27.41 14.07 6.40
C ALA A 250 -27.92 15.01 5.30
N VAL A 251 -27.75 14.63 4.03
CA VAL A 251 -28.35 15.35 2.90
C VAL A 251 -29.88 15.25 2.97
N ALA A 252 -30.42 14.06 3.20
CA ALA A 252 -31.86 13.83 3.28
C ALA A 252 -32.49 14.69 4.39
N GLY A 253 -31.99 14.60 5.63
CA GLY A 253 -32.53 15.34 6.76
C GLY A 253 -32.44 16.87 6.68
N ARG A 254 -31.69 17.41 5.71
CA ARG A 254 -31.62 18.86 5.45
C ARG A 254 -32.61 19.33 4.39
N TYR A 255 -32.96 18.47 3.43
CA TYR A 255 -33.69 18.87 2.21
C TYR A 255 -35.01 18.11 2.00
N TYR A 256 -35.30 17.07 2.77
CA TYR A 256 -36.52 16.27 2.76
C TYR A 256 -37.07 16.13 4.17
#